data_AF-A0AAJ7TXC1-F1
#
_entry.id   AF-A0AAJ7TXC1-F1
#
_cell.length_a   1.000
_cell.length_b   1.000
_cell.length_c   1.000
_cell.angle_alpha   90.00
_cell.angle_beta   90.00
_cell.angle_gamma   90.00
#
_symmetry.space_group_name_H-M   'P 1'
#
loop_
_entity.id
_entity.type
_entity.pdbx_description
1 polymer ?
#
loop_
_entity_poly.entity_id
_entity_poly.type
_entity_poly.pdbx_seq_one_letter_code
_entity_poly.pdbx_strand_id
1 'polypeptide(L)'
;MTRLSRFALRAASLLGLWAALLVAGPALPAPVRAALVPLPAYALVLLGCYSLASVGIGLATFGDCPDAAKELATQIGEARRDLASKGFSF
;
A
#
# COMPACT_ATOMS: atom_id res chain seq x y z
N MET A 1 -11.66 -13.33 -11.23
CA MET A 1 -10.21 -13.44 -11.51
C MET A 1 -9.45 -12.57 -10.52
N THR A 2 -8.87 -13.20 -9.50
CA THR A 2 -8.48 -12.59 -8.22
C THR A 2 -7.22 -11.72 -8.37
N ARG A 3 -7.18 -10.54 -7.74
CA ARG A 3 -6.06 -9.58 -7.87
C ARG A 3 -4.69 -10.17 -7.47
N LEU A 4 -4.72 -11.19 -6.59
CA LEU A 4 -3.57 -11.96 -6.16
C LEU A 4 -2.88 -12.71 -7.31
N SER A 5 -3.63 -13.35 -8.22
CA SER A 5 -3.03 -14.13 -9.30
C SER A 5 -2.25 -13.26 -10.28
N ARG A 6 -2.76 -12.05 -10.57
CA ARG A 6 -2.06 -11.07 -11.41
C ARG A 6 -0.76 -10.56 -10.76
N PHE A 7 -0.75 -10.40 -9.45
CA PHE A 7 0.45 -9.99 -8.72
C PHE A 7 1.48 -11.12 -8.65
N ALA A 8 1.03 -12.32 -8.32
CA ALA A 8 1.87 -13.52 -8.27
C ALA A 8 2.51 -13.82 -9.63
N LEU A 9 1.77 -13.67 -10.73
CA LEU A 9 2.30 -13.86 -12.08
C LEU A 9 3.40 -12.83 -12.41
N ARG A 10 3.20 -11.56 -12.06
CA ARG A 10 4.21 -10.50 -12.24
C ARG A 10 5.46 -10.79 -11.42
N ALA A 11 5.31 -11.14 -10.15
CA ALA A 11 6.44 -11.51 -9.28
C ALA A 11 7.20 -12.73 -9.81
N ALA A 12 6.47 -13.77 -10.25
CA ALA A 12 7.05 -14.97 -10.84
C ALA A 12 7.82 -14.66 -12.13
N SER A 13 7.31 -13.77 -12.99
CA SER A 13 8.02 -13.35 -14.20
C SER A 13 9.32 -12.59 -13.89
N LEU A 14 9.32 -11.73 -12.87
CA LEU A 14 10.53 -11.02 -12.42
C LEU A 14 11.58 -11.99 -11.84
N LEU A 15 11.14 -12.93 -11.00
CA LEU A 15 12.01 -13.96 -10.42
C LEU A 15 12.57 -14.90 -11.48
N GLY A 16 11.73 -15.30 -12.45
CA GLY A 16 12.15 -16.11 -13.60
C GLY A 16 13.19 -15.40 -14.45
N LEU A 17 12.99 -14.10 -14.73
CA LEU A 17 13.96 -13.29 -15.45
C LEU A 17 15.29 -13.17 -14.68
N TRP A 18 15.25 -12.94 -13.37
CA TRP A 18 16.45 -12.88 -12.54
C TRP A 18 17.20 -14.23 -12.51
N ALA A 19 16.50 -15.35 -12.37
CA ALA A 19 17.10 -16.68 -12.41
C ALA A 19 17.75 -16.98 -13.79
N ALA A 20 17.08 -16.59 -14.88
CA ALA A 20 17.66 -16.70 -16.22
C ALA A 20 18.94 -15.86 -16.36
N LEU A 21 18.98 -14.67 -15.76
CA LEU A 21 20.15 -13.78 -15.75
C LEU A 21 21.33 -14.37 -14.96
N LEU A 22 21.06 -15.12 -13.87
CA LEU A 22 22.09 -15.85 -13.13
C LEU A 22 22.69 -16.99 -13.96
N VAL A 23 21.86 -17.74 -14.69
CA VAL A 23 22.31 -18.83 -15.57
C VAL A 23 23.12 -18.30 -16.75
N ALA A 24 22.75 -17.15 -17.30
CA ALA A 24 23.51 -16.43 -18.34
C ALA A 24 24.75 -15.69 -17.80
N GLY A 25 24.92 -15.65 -16.48
CA GLY A 25 26.00 -14.97 -15.76
C GLY A 25 27.45 -15.35 -16.11
N PRO A 26 27.79 -16.56 -16.60
CA PRO A 26 29.17 -16.91 -16.94
C PRO A 26 29.78 -16.06 -18.07
N ALA A 27 28.96 -15.40 -18.90
CA ALA A 27 29.41 -14.53 -19.99
C ALA A 27 29.65 -13.07 -19.58
N LEU A 28 29.38 -12.71 -18.31
CA LEU A 28 29.45 -11.34 -17.81
C LEU A 28 30.76 -11.06 -17.03
N PRO A 29 31.25 -9.82 -17.03
CA PRO A 29 32.41 -9.42 -16.24
C PRO A 29 32.15 -9.62 -14.73
N ALA A 30 33.19 -10.07 -14.02
CA ALA A 30 33.15 -10.42 -12.58
C ALA A 30 32.41 -9.41 -11.66
N PRO A 31 32.59 -8.07 -11.78
CA PRO A 31 31.90 -7.12 -10.91
C PRO A 31 30.37 -7.13 -11.10
N VAL A 32 29.89 -7.33 -12.33
CA VAL A 32 28.46 -7.35 -12.64
C VAL A 32 27.80 -8.60 -12.06
N ARG A 33 28.50 -9.75 -12.14
CA ARG A 33 28.02 -11.00 -11.54
C ARG A 33 27.91 -10.92 -10.02
N ALA A 34 28.87 -10.26 -9.36
CA ALA A 34 28.84 -10.06 -7.92
C ALA A 34 27.66 -9.17 -7.47
N ALA A 35 27.27 -8.18 -8.28
CA ALA A 35 26.13 -7.31 -8.01
C ALA A 35 24.76 -7.97 -8.30
N LEU A 36 24.71 -8.95 -9.21
CA LEU A 36 23.48 -9.64 -9.60
C LEU A 36 22.92 -10.56 -8.51
N VAL A 37 23.79 -11.21 -7.73
CA VAL A 37 23.42 -12.15 -6.67
C VAL A 37 22.59 -11.50 -5.56
N PRO A 38 22.96 -10.33 -5.00
CA PRO A 38 22.17 -9.66 -3.95
C PRO A 38 21.01 -8.81 -4.49
N LEU A 39 20.86 -8.68 -5.81
CA LEU A 39 19.84 -7.84 -6.45
C LEU A 39 18.40 -8.06 -5.94
N PRO A 40 17.88 -9.30 -5.78
CA PRO A 40 16.54 -9.52 -5.25
C PRO A 40 16.42 -9.13 -3.77
N ALA A 41 17.50 -9.25 -2.99
CA ALA A 41 17.51 -8.81 -1.60
C ALA A 41 17.37 -7.28 -1.52
N TYR A 42 18.11 -6.54 -2.36
CA TYR A 42 17.94 -5.08 -2.46
C TYR A 42 16.54 -4.69 -2.91
N ALA A 43 15.96 -5.41 -3.89
CA ALA A 43 14.59 -5.18 -4.33
C ALA A 43 13.56 -5.38 -3.21
N LEU A 44 13.73 -6.42 -2.38
CA LEU A 44 12.88 -6.66 -1.20
C LEU A 44 13.01 -5.54 -0.16
N VAL A 45 14.22 -5.06 0.11
CA VAL A 45 14.44 -3.95 1.05
C VAL A 45 13.75 -2.68 0.55
N LEU A 46 13.92 -2.34 -0.74
CA LEU A 46 13.26 -1.18 -1.35
C LEU A 46 11.73 -1.32 -1.35
N LEU A 47 11.21 -2.52 -1.65
CA LEU A 47 9.77 -2.81 -1.57
C LEU A 47 9.26 -2.64 -0.13
N GLY A 48 10.03 -3.09 0.87
CA GLY A 48 9.74 -2.90 2.29
C GLY A 48 9.67 -1.41 2.64
N CYS A 49 10.71 -0.64 2.30
CA CYS A 49 10.72 0.81 2.52
C CYS A 49 9.56 1.52 1.83
N TYR A 50 9.25 1.15 0.58
CA TYR A 50 8.12 1.71 -0.16
C TYR A 50 6.78 1.38 0.50
N SER A 51 6.60 0.14 0.95
CA SER A 51 5.40 -0.30 1.69
C SER A 51 5.23 0.50 2.97
N LEU A 52 6.27 0.60 3.79
CA LEU A 52 6.27 1.40 5.02
C LEU A 52 5.98 2.87 4.75
N ALA A 53 6.60 3.47 3.73
CA ALA A 53 6.35 4.85 3.35
C ALA A 53 4.89 5.07 2.90
N SER A 54 4.34 4.15 2.09
CA SER A 54 2.94 4.24 1.64
C SER A 54 1.94 4.17 2.79
N VAL A 55 2.19 3.28 3.75
CA VAL A 55 1.37 3.15 4.96
C VAL A 55 1.57 4.36 5.86
N GLY A 56 2.81 4.83 6.03
CA GLY A 56 3.14 6.02 6.81
C GLY A 56 2.48 7.29 6.27
N ILE A 57 2.47 7.48 4.94
CA ILE A 57 1.75 8.58 4.30
C ILE A 57 0.24 8.42 4.51
N GLY A 58 -0.31 7.21 4.37
CA GLY A 58 -1.71 6.93 4.67
C GLY A 58 -2.07 7.30 6.12
N LEU A 59 -1.26 6.88 7.09
CA LEU A 59 -1.39 7.21 8.52
C LEU A 59 -1.24 8.69 8.82
N ALA A 60 -0.29 9.38 8.18
CA ALA A 60 -0.13 10.82 8.31
C ALA A 60 -1.33 11.59 7.73
N THR A 61 -1.96 11.05 6.67
CA THR A 61 -3.11 11.67 5.99
C THR A 61 -4.46 11.25 6.61
N PHE A 62 -4.45 10.40 7.65
CA PHE A 62 -5.66 10.07 8.43
C PHE A 62 -6.11 11.20 9.38
N GLY A 63 -5.37 12.30 9.47
CA GLY A 63 -5.91 13.61 9.87
C GLY A 63 -6.03 14.44 8.59
N ASP A 64 -7.21 14.80 8.11
CA ASP A 64 -8.24 15.52 8.82
C ASP A 64 -9.59 15.17 8.17
N CYS A 65 -10.53 14.64 8.94
CA CYS A 65 -11.96 14.57 8.59
C CYS A 65 -12.78 15.65 9.33
N PRO A 66 -12.35 16.92 9.45
CA PRO A 66 -13.09 17.97 10.14
C PRO A 66 -14.41 18.25 9.42
N ASP A 67 -14.45 18.07 8.09
CA ASP A 67 -15.67 18.23 7.30
C ASP A 67 -16.66 17.11 7.59
N ALA A 68 -16.23 15.85 7.62
CA ALA A 68 -17.11 14.73 8.00
C ALA A 68 -17.57 14.83 9.46
N ALA A 69 -16.71 15.28 10.38
CA ALA A 69 -17.08 15.52 11.78
C ALA A 69 -18.07 16.69 11.93
N LYS A 70 -17.92 17.77 11.17
CA LYS A 70 -18.88 18.90 11.11
C LYS A 70 -20.21 18.47 10.52
N GLU A 71 -20.19 17.70 9.44
CA GLU A 71 -21.40 17.19 8.79
C GLU A 71 -22.17 16.28 9.76
N LEU A 72 -21.49 15.35 10.45
CA LEU A 72 -22.10 14.54 11.51
C LEU A 72 -22.67 15.39 12.65
N ALA A 73 -21.94 16.41 13.13
CA ALA A 73 -22.41 17.29 14.21
C ALA A 73 -23.69 18.06 13.81
N THR A 74 -23.78 18.47 12.55
CA THR A 74 -24.96 19.16 12.00
C THR A 74 -26.15 18.21 11.94
N GLN A 75 -25.96 16.99 11.44
CA GLN A 75 -26.99 15.95 11.41
C GLN A 75 -27.51 15.58 12.81
N ILE A 76 -26.63 15.55 13.83
CA ILE A 76 -27.04 15.32 15.23
C ILE A 76 -27.93 16.45 15.73
N GLY A 77 -27.62 17.71 15.39
CA GLY A 77 -28.44 18.86 15.76
C GLY A 77 -29.83 18.84 15.11
N GLU A 78 -29.91 18.47 13.84
CA GLU A 78 -31.17 18.31 13.11
C GLU A 78 -32.00 17.15 13.67
N ALA A 79 -31.37 15.99 13.92
CA ALA A 79 -32.03 14.83 14.51
C ALA A 79 -32.59 15.17 15.91
N ARG A 80 -31.84 15.89 16.75
CA ARG A 80 -32.33 16.33 18.07
C ARG A 80 -33.53 17.26 17.97
N ARG A 81 -33.53 18.18 17.00
CA ARG A 81 -34.68 19.09 16.75
C ARG A 81 -35.91 18.34 16.26
N ASP A 82 -35.73 17.38 15.36
CA ASP A 82 -36.83 16.56 14.84
C ASP A 82 -37.39 15.60 15.91
N LEU A 83 -36.56 15.12 16.82
CA LEU A 83 -37.04 14.34 17.95
C LEU A 83 -37.74 15.21 19.01
N ALA A 84 -37.27 16.44 19.24
CA ALA A 84 -37.95 17.39 20.12
C ALA A 84 -39.32 17.81 19.55
N SER A 85 -39.45 18.00 18.24
CA SER A 85 -40.73 18.30 17.59
C SER A 85 -41.73 17.14 17.70
N LYS A 86 -41.22 15.90 17.79
CA LYS A 86 -42.00 14.68 18.05
C LYS A 86 -42.31 14.44 19.54
N GLY A 87 -41.94 15.36 20.42
CA GLY A 87 -42.27 15.31 21.85
C GLY A 87 -41.34 14.46 22.71
N PHE A 88 -40.20 14.02 22.18
CA PHE A 88 -39.19 13.28 22.94
C PHE A 88 -38.13 14.23 23.52
N SER A 89 -37.85 14.11 24.82
CA SER A 89 -36.86 14.90 25.56
C SER A 89 -35.57 14.10 25.78
N PHE A 90 -34.41 14.61 25.36
CA PHE A 90 -33.08 13.98 25.51
C PHE A 90 -32.06 14.92 26.15
#